data_AF-A0A363U9G5-F1
#
_entry.id   AF-A0A363U9G5-F1
#
_cell.length_a   1.000
_cell.length_b   1.000
_cell.length_c   1.000
_cell.angle_alpha   90.00
_cell.angle_beta   90.00
_cell.angle_gamma   90.00
#
_symmetry.space_group_name_H-M   'P 1'
#
loop_
_entity.id
_entity.type
_entity.pdbx_description
1 polymer ?
#
loop_
_entity_poly.entity_id
_entity_poly.type
_entity_poly.pdbx_seq_one_letter_code
_entity_poly.pdbx_strand_id
1 'polypeptide(L)'
;MYILKPDEKTTPVMIYTQDTLIRGEVVTKQNVPRVNIWLRTDGVPRYLHVLKPQVLIFGGTSPKPLSFSEIHYPASRVIGFHVLPPADEPLDYDPEEENRMMQDVHVLVGTFIVKGRVRISTQTELSTSLDVARVSWISVYEAEITNPYLAQMPPMHVPMMLVKPENAAFGLL
;
A
#
# COMPACT_ATOMS: atom_id res chain seq x y z
N MET A 1 -5.97 -1.32 -26.31
CA MET A 1 -4.87 -0.84 -25.46
C MET A 1 -5.18 0.60 -25.11
N TYR A 2 -5.21 0.96 -23.82
CA TYR A 2 -5.47 2.35 -23.41
C TYR A 2 -4.34 3.27 -23.88
N ILE A 3 -4.68 4.45 -24.37
CA ILE A 3 -3.73 5.49 -24.79
C ILE A 3 -3.78 6.58 -23.74
N LEU A 4 -2.63 6.87 -23.11
CA LEU A 4 -2.53 7.92 -22.10
C LEU A 4 -2.88 9.28 -22.69
N LYS A 5 -3.66 10.07 -21.94
CA LYS A 5 -3.88 11.46 -22.27
C LYS A 5 -2.61 12.28 -22.03
N PRO A 6 -2.46 13.46 -22.66
CA PRO A 6 -1.26 14.29 -22.49
C PRO A 6 -0.94 14.67 -21.04
N ASP A 7 -1.95 14.71 -20.17
CA ASP A 7 -1.84 15.05 -18.75
C ASP A 7 -1.77 13.83 -17.83
N GLU A 8 -1.55 12.63 -18.38
CA GLU A 8 -1.49 11.37 -17.64
C GLU A 8 -0.08 10.76 -17.64
N LYS A 9 0.22 10.02 -16.58
CA LYS A 9 1.38 9.16 -16.42
C LYS A 9 0.98 7.83 -15.83
N THR A 10 1.83 6.81 -15.99
CA THR A 10 1.69 5.54 -15.29
C THR A 10 2.76 5.37 -14.23
N THR A 11 2.41 4.66 -13.16
CA THR A 11 3.35 4.29 -12.10
C THR A 11 3.14 2.82 -11.73
N PRO A 12 4.20 1.99 -11.70
CA PRO A 12 4.06 0.59 -11.32
C PRO A 12 3.78 0.48 -9.82
N VAL A 13 2.75 -0.28 -9.44
CA VAL A 13 2.26 -0.37 -8.06
C VAL A 13 1.88 -1.81 -7.69
N MET A 14 1.81 -2.05 -6.38
CA MET A 14 1.13 -3.19 -5.78
C MET A 14 -0.04 -2.69 -4.95
N ILE A 15 -1.20 -3.32 -5.14
CA ILE A 15 -2.44 -3.04 -4.45
C ILE A 15 -2.86 -4.30 -3.71
N TYR A 16 -3.09 -4.16 -2.41
CA TYR A 16 -3.46 -5.23 -1.48
C TYR A 16 -4.89 -5.03 -1.04
N THR A 17 -5.62 -6.13 -0.99
CA THR A 17 -7.05 -6.16 -0.68
C THR A 17 -7.30 -7.36 0.24
N GLN A 18 -8.56 -7.60 0.62
CA GLN A 18 -8.88 -8.71 1.52
C GLN A 18 -8.45 -10.07 0.97
N ASP A 19 -8.70 -10.29 -0.32
CA ASP A 19 -8.63 -11.58 -0.99
C ASP A 19 -7.92 -11.51 -2.34
N THR A 20 -7.37 -10.36 -2.72
CA THR A 20 -6.61 -10.20 -3.97
C THR A 20 -5.36 -9.38 -3.80
N LEU A 21 -4.33 -9.71 -4.59
CA LEU A 21 -3.15 -8.91 -4.84
C LEU A 21 -3.15 -8.48 -6.29
N ILE A 22 -2.95 -7.19 -6.55
CA ILE A 22 -2.92 -6.65 -7.90
C ILE A 22 -1.57 -5.98 -8.11
N ARG A 23 -0.82 -6.46 -9.10
CA ARG A 23 0.37 -5.82 -9.64
C ARG A 23 0.02 -5.16 -10.96
N GLY A 24 0.34 -3.89 -11.15
CA GLY A 24 0.08 -3.23 -12.43
C GLY A 24 0.59 -1.80 -12.50
N GLU A 25 0.16 -1.07 -13.53
CA GLU A 25 0.53 0.33 -13.78
C GLU A 25 -0.68 1.24 -13.49
N VAL A 26 -0.67 1.98 -12.39
CA VAL A 26 -1.77 2.91 -12.08
C VAL A 26 -1.66 4.18 -12.92
N VAL A 27 -2.77 4.62 -13.51
CA VAL A 27 -2.85 5.88 -14.25
C VAL A 27 -3.11 7.01 -13.27
N THR A 28 -2.23 8.01 -13.26
CA THR A 28 -2.37 9.24 -12.48
C THR A 28 -2.18 10.46 -13.36
N LYS A 29 -2.57 11.63 -12.87
CA LYS A 29 -2.28 12.90 -13.55
C LYS A 29 -0.81 13.29 -13.35
N GLN A 30 -0.24 13.99 -14.32
CA GLN A 30 1.15 14.49 -14.26
C GLN A 30 1.41 15.37 -13.03
N ASN A 31 0.37 16.08 -12.56
CA ASN A 31 0.43 16.94 -11.38
C ASN A 31 0.35 16.19 -10.03
N VAL A 32 0.23 14.86 -10.01
CA VAL A 32 0.37 14.06 -8.77
C VAL A 32 1.87 13.91 -8.49
N PRO A 33 2.44 14.64 -7.53
CA PRO A 33 3.89 14.67 -7.36
C PRO A 33 4.43 13.37 -6.75
N ARG A 34 3.63 12.71 -5.92
CA ARG A 34 4.00 11.51 -5.17
C ARG A 34 2.88 10.50 -5.20
N VAL A 35 3.13 9.36 -5.84
CA VAL A 35 2.17 8.25 -5.93
C VAL A 35 2.18 7.43 -4.63
N ASN A 36 3.31 7.36 -3.92
CA ASN A 36 3.47 6.61 -2.66
C ASN A 36 2.56 7.09 -1.52
N ILE A 37 2.09 8.34 -1.57
CA ILE A 37 1.12 8.91 -0.62
C ILE A 37 -0.23 9.23 -1.25
N TRP A 38 -0.45 8.92 -2.52
CA TRP A 38 -1.59 9.45 -3.29
C TRP A 38 -2.95 9.10 -2.69
N LEU A 39 -3.12 7.89 -2.14
CA LEU A 39 -4.39 7.46 -1.55
C LEU A 39 -4.79 8.24 -0.29
N ARG A 40 -3.89 9.07 0.27
CA ARG A 40 -4.20 10.01 1.37
C ARG A 40 -4.75 11.34 0.91
N THR A 41 -4.60 11.65 -0.37
CA THR A 41 -4.95 12.96 -0.90
C THR A 41 -6.41 12.98 -1.36
N ASP A 42 -7.04 14.15 -1.31
CA ASP A 42 -8.40 14.34 -1.84
C ASP A 42 -8.49 14.14 -3.37
N GLY A 43 -7.33 14.03 -4.04
CA GLY A 43 -7.22 13.78 -5.48
C GLY A 43 -7.36 12.31 -5.89
N VAL A 44 -7.64 11.40 -4.96
CA VAL A 44 -7.84 9.98 -5.29
C VAL A 44 -9.21 9.76 -5.95
N PRO A 45 -9.29 9.09 -7.12
CA PRO A 45 -10.55 8.77 -7.76
C PRO A 45 -11.28 7.65 -7.01
N ARG A 46 -12.59 7.53 -7.24
CA ARG A 46 -13.40 6.43 -6.69
C ARG A 46 -12.92 5.05 -7.15
N TYR A 47 -12.38 4.97 -8.36
CA TYR A 47 -11.80 3.76 -8.94
C TYR A 47 -10.39 4.05 -9.43
N LEU A 48 -9.46 3.18 -9.05
CA LEU A 48 -8.09 3.18 -9.56
C LEU A 48 -8.09 2.53 -10.95
N HIS A 49 -7.64 3.27 -11.96
CA HIS A 49 -7.43 2.74 -13.30
C HIS A 49 -6.04 2.12 -13.38
N VAL A 50 -5.97 0.80 -13.54
CA VAL A 50 -4.72 0.04 -13.52
C VAL A 50 -4.55 -0.67 -14.85
N LEU A 51 -3.46 -0.39 -15.54
CA LEU A 51 -3.09 -1.01 -16.81
C LEU A 51 -2.22 -2.25 -16.60
N LYS A 52 -2.32 -3.19 -17.54
CA LYS A 52 -1.58 -4.48 -17.55
C LYS A 52 -1.60 -5.22 -16.20
N PRO A 53 -2.74 -5.28 -15.48
CA PRO A 53 -2.76 -5.88 -14.16
C PRO A 53 -2.54 -7.40 -14.22
N GLN A 54 -1.68 -7.88 -13.34
CA GLN A 54 -1.58 -9.26 -12.90
C GLN A 54 -2.24 -9.37 -11.54
N VAL A 55 -3.35 -10.10 -11.47
CA VAL A 55 -4.18 -10.25 -10.27
C VAL A 55 -4.01 -11.66 -9.73
N LEU A 56 -3.70 -11.79 -8.44
CA LEU A 56 -3.78 -13.05 -7.72
C LEU A 56 -5.00 -13.03 -6.82
N ILE A 57 -5.86 -14.05 -6.92
CA ILE A 57 -7.04 -14.23 -6.06
C ILE A 57 -6.74 -15.32 -5.01
N PHE A 58 -6.99 -14.98 -3.75
CA PHE A 58 -6.87 -15.81 -2.55
C PHE A 58 -8.28 -16.14 -2.03
N GLY A 59 -8.80 -17.32 -2.33
CA GLY A 59 -10.15 -17.72 -1.89
C GLY A 59 -10.43 -19.22 -2.01
N GLY A 60 -9.37 -20.03 -2.18
CA GLY A 60 -9.45 -21.47 -2.35
C GLY A 60 -8.15 -22.12 -1.89
N THR A 61 -7.93 -23.39 -2.26
CA THR A 61 -6.73 -24.15 -1.86
C THR A 61 -5.43 -23.59 -2.44
N SER A 62 -5.49 -22.92 -3.60
CA SER A 62 -4.35 -22.29 -4.24
C SER A 62 -4.68 -20.91 -4.82
N PRO A 63 -3.71 -19.96 -4.84
CA PRO A 63 -3.88 -18.68 -5.50
C PRO A 63 -4.16 -18.82 -7.00
N LYS A 64 -5.14 -18.07 -7.52
CA LYS A 64 -5.50 -18.10 -8.95
C LYS A 64 -5.02 -16.83 -9.65
N PRO A 65 -4.15 -16.92 -10.67
CA PRO A 65 -3.73 -15.77 -11.44
C PRO A 65 -4.77 -15.39 -12.50
N LEU A 66 -5.00 -14.09 -12.67
CA LEU A 66 -5.75 -13.48 -13.76
C LEU A 66 -4.95 -12.34 -14.37
N SER A 67 -5.10 -12.14 -15.68
CA SER A 67 -4.47 -11.06 -16.41
C SER A 67 -5.53 -10.28 -17.19
N PHE A 68 -5.42 -8.96 -17.17
CA PHE A 68 -6.30 -8.10 -17.96
C PHE A 68 -5.46 -7.07 -18.75
N SER A 69 -6.07 -6.44 -19.75
CA SER A 69 -5.47 -5.26 -20.37
C SER A 69 -5.53 -4.05 -19.44
N GLU A 70 -6.64 -3.92 -18.70
CA GLU A 70 -6.88 -2.89 -17.71
C GLU A 70 -7.95 -3.35 -16.71
N ILE A 71 -7.93 -2.79 -15.50
CA ILE A 71 -9.01 -2.91 -14.52
C ILE A 71 -9.33 -1.54 -13.92
N HIS A 72 -10.56 -1.38 -13.46
CA HIS A 72 -10.99 -0.25 -12.64
C HIS A 72 -11.31 -0.80 -11.25
N TYR A 73 -10.40 -0.61 -10.30
CA TYR A 73 -10.52 -1.19 -8.96
C TYR A 73 -11.07 -0.18 -7.95
N PRO A 74 -12.11 -0.48 -7.16
CA PRO A 74 -12.65 0.47 -6.18
C PRO A 74 -11.58 0.88 -5.16
N ALA A 75 -11.25 2.17 -5.09
CA ALA A 75 -10.25 2.69 -4.15
C ALA A 75 -10.64 2.38 -2.69
N SER A 76 -11.94 2.33 -2.40
CA SER A 76 -12.47 2.00 -1.07
C SER A 76 -12.17 0.57 -0.60
N ARG A 77 -11.86 -0.36 -1.52
CA ARG A 77 -11.52 -1.76 -1.21
C ARG A 77 -10.01 -2.00 -1.07
N VAL A 78 -9.19 -0.99 -1.30
CA VAL A 78 -7.75 -1.08 -1.10
C VAL A 78 -7.46 -1.05 0.40
N ILE A 79 -6.71 -2.05 0.87
CA ILE A 79 -6.26 -2.17 2.26
C ILE A 79 -4.79 -1.76 2.36
N GLY A 80 -3.99 -2.11 1.35
CA GLY A 80 -2.58 -1.76 1.30
C GLY A 80 -2.16 -1.29 -0.09
N PHE A 81 -1.16 -0.42 -0.15
CA PHE A 81 -0.68 0.16 -1.40
C PHE A 81 0.79 0.54 -1.30
N HIS A 82 1.58 0.19 -2.30
CA HIS A 82 2.91 0.77 -2.46
C HIS A 82 3.30 0.87 -3.94
N VAL A 83 4.24 1.78 -4.22
CA VAL A 83 4.91 1.87 -5.51
C VAL A 83 5.93 0.72 -5.62
N LEU A 84 6.08 0.13 -6.80
CA LEU A 84 7.06 -0.94 -7.02
C LEU A 84 8.48 -0.36 -7.14
N PRO A 85 9.48 -0.98 -6.49
CA PRO A 85 10.88 -0.71 -6.79
C PRO A 85 11.17 -0.93 -8.30
N PRO A 86 12.11 -0.17 -8.91
CA PRO A 86 13.05 0.76 -8.27
C PRO A 86 12.55 2.21 -8.20
N ALA A 87 11.24 2.47 -8.39
CA ALA A 87 10.74 3.84 -8.28
C ALA A 87 10.96 4.35 -6.85
N ASP A 88 11.75 5.41 -6.75
CA ASP A 88 12.16 6.04 -5.51
C ASP A 88 11.42 7.37 -5.38
N GLU A 89 10.53 7.42 -4.40
CA GLU A 89 9.82 8.63 -4.04
C GLU A 89 10.17 8.96 -2.58
N PRO A 90 10.34 10.25 -2.24
CA PRO A 90 10.71 10.64 -0.88
C PRO A 90 9.69 10.09 0.13
N LEU A 91 10.17 9.82 1.34
CA LEU A 91 9.30 9.43 2.44
C LEU A 91 8.43 10.62 2.89
N ASP A 92 7.36 10.33 3.62
CA ASP A 92 6.36 11.31 4.06
C ASP A 92 6.58 11.84 5.48
N TYR A 93 7.77 11.65 6.04
CA TYR A 93 8.15 12.20 7.34
C TYR A 93 9.44 13.01 7.24
N ASP A 94 9.58 13.96 8.16
CA ASP A 94 10.82 14.66 8.44
C ASP A 94 11.61 13.90 9.52
N PRO A 95 12.84 13.44 9.25
CA PRO A 95 13.69 12.79 10.25
C PRO A 95 13.97 13.66 11.48
N GLU A 96 13.94 14.99 11.34
CA GLU A 96 14.25 15.95 12.39
C GLU A 96 13.02 16.39 13.21
N GLU A 97 11.81 15.93 12.85
CA GLU A 97 10.61 16.28 13.63
C GLU A 97 10.67 15.62 15.02
N GLU A 98 10.74 16.47 16.04
CA GLU A 98 10.79 16.10 17.45
C GLU A 98 9.53 15.36 17.92
N ASN A 99 9.64 14.64 19.05
CA ASN A 99 8.54 13.92 19.69
C ASN A 99 7.90 12.82 18.83
N ARG A 100 8.66 12.27 17.89
CA ARG A 100 8.27 11.13 17.05
C ARG A 100 9.26 10.00 17.24
N MET A 101 8.74 8.77 17.25
CA MET A 101 9.53 7.56 17.29
C MET A 101 9.04 6.56 16.24
N MET A 102 9.95 5.69 15.81
CA MET A 102 9.62 4.53 14.99
C MET A 102 9.29 3.36 15.91
N GLN A 103 8.07 2.83 15.79
CA GLN A 103 7.61 1.66 16.50
C GLN A 103 7.62 0.46 15.56
N ASP A 104 8.37 -0.59 15.92
CA ASP A 104 8.36 -1.85 15.20
C ASP A 104 6.97 -2.51 15.31
N VAL A 105 6.44 -2.99 14.18
CA VAL A 105 5.13 -3.61 14.08
C VAL A 105 5.11 -4.78 13.10
N HIS A 106 4.22 -5.73 13.37
CA HIS A 106 3.72 -6.68 12.40
C HIS A 106 2.30 -6.29 12.01
N VAL A 107 2.05 -6.11 10.72
CA VAL A 107 0.76 -5.71 10.18
C VAL A 107 0.17 -6.83 9.32
N LEU A 108 -1.04 -7.24 9.64
CA LEU A 108 -1.81 -8.19 8.83
C LEU A 108 -2.66 -7.42 7.82
N VAL A 109 -2.39 -7.62 6.54
CA VAL A 109 -3.03 -6.92 5.41
C VAL A 109 -3.65 -7.96 4.48
N GLY A 110 -4.95 -8.24 4.65
CA GLY A 110 -5.61 -9.35 3.94
C GLY A 110 -4.93 -10.68 4.27
N THR A 111 -4.33 -11.33 3.26
CA THR A 111 -3.56 -12.58 3.44
C THR A 111 -2.05 -12.35 3.63
N PHE A 112 -1.59 -11.10 3.75
CA PHE A 112 -0.18 -10.75 3.81
C PHE A 112 0.25 -10.41 5.23
N ILE A 113 1.51 -10.73 5.53
CA ILE A 113 2.19 -10.31 6.75
C ILE A 113 3.23 -9.27 6.35
N VAL A 114 3.13 -8.08 6.91
CA VAL A 114 4.04 -6.96 6.69
C VAL A 114 4.79 -6.69 7.98
N LYS A 115 6.12 -6.81 7.97
CA LYS A 115 6.97 -6.33 9.06
C LYS A 115 7.49 -4.96 8.68
N GLY A 116 7.55 -4.04 9.63
CA GLY A 116 8.11 -2.72 9.37
C GLY A 116 7.94 -1.81 10.58
N ARG A 117 7.99 -0.50 10.31
CA ARG A 117 7.90 0.53 11.35
C ARG A 117 6.80 1.50 11.08
N VAL A 118 6.06 1.88 12.11
CA VAL A 118 5.11 3.00 12.07
C VAL A 118 5.64 4.16 12.90
N ARG A 119 5.43 5.38 12.42
CA ARG A 119 5.88 6.58 13.12
C ARG A 119 4.76 7.12 14.01
N ILE A 120 4.97 7.11 15.32
CA ILE A 120 4.00 7.55 16.33
C ILE A 120 4.60 8.65 17.22
N SER A 121 3.77 9.30 18.04
CA SER A 121 4.29 10.25 19.03
C SER A 121 5.01 9.50 20.15
N THR A 122 6.10 10.07 20.67
CA THR A 122 6.80 9.59 21.87
C THR A 122 5.95 9.70 23.14
N GLN A 123 4.80 10.37 23.09
CA GLN A 123 3.92 10.61 24.22
C GLN A 123 2.71 9.65 24.25
N THR A 124 2.62 8.72 23.29
CA THR A 124 1.46 7.83 23.13
C THR A 124 1.86 6.42 22.76
N GLU A 125 1.10 5.45 23.23
CA GLU A 125 1.18 4.06 22.76
C GLU A 125 0.59 3.90 21.36
N LEU A 126 0.92 2.78 20.69
CA LEU A 126 0.36 2.46 19.39
C LEU A 126 -1.18 2.35 19.42
N SER A 127 -1.76 1.73 20.45
CA SER A 127 -3.21 1.61 20.60
C SER A 127 -3.89 2.99 20.62
N THR A 128 -3.41 3.89 21.48
CA THR A 128 -3.89 5.27 21.54
C THR A 128 -3.68 6.00 20.22
N SER A 129 -2.54 5.76 19.55
CA SER A 129 -2.26 6.34 18.24
C SER A 129 -3.28 5.86 17.20
N LEU A 130 -3.63 4.58 17.17
CA LEU A 130 -4.61 4.02 16.23
C LEU A 130 -6.04 4.51 16.53
N ASP A 131 -6.40 4.66 17.81
CA ASP A 131 -7.73 5.14 18.21
C ASP A 131 -7.93 6.63 17.93
N VAL A 132 -6.88 7.44 18.12
CA VAL A 132 -6.97 8.91 18.02
C VAL A 132 -6.59 9.41 16.63
N ALA A 133 -5.68 8.72 15.91
CA ALA A 133 -5.31 9.09 14.57
C ALA A 133 -6.50 8.82 13.65
N ARG A 134 -7.32 9.85 13.42
CA ARG A 134 -8.40 9.89 12.42
C ARG A 134 -7.84 9.90 11.00
N VAL A 135 -6.83 9.08 10.74
CA VAL A 135 -6.12 8.97 9.47
C VAL A 135 -6.71 7.82 8.69
N SER A 136 -7.10 8.07 7.44
CA SER A 136 -7.61 7.02 6.55
C SER A 136 -6.51 6.04 6.11
N TRP A 137 -5.24 6.41 6.29
CA TRP A 137 -4.07 5.61 5.95
C TRP A 137 -2.89 5.89 6.89
N ILE A 138 -2.11 4.87 7.19
CA ILE A 138 -0.87 4.89 7.98
C ILE A 138 0.30 4.47 7.10
N SER A 139 1.50 5.00 7.37
CA SER A 139 2.73 4.62 6.67
C SER A 139 3.41 3.51 7.45
N VAL A 140 3.70 2.41 6.77
CA VAL A 140 4.61 1.38 7.27
C VAL A 140 5.91 1.53 6.50
N TYR A 141 6.97 1.93 7.19
CA TYR A 141 8.31 2.13 6.66
C TYR A 141 9.13 0.85 6.72
N GLU A 142 10.14 0.75 5.84
CA GLU A 142 11.06 -0.40 5.77
C GLU A 142 10.29 -1.73 5.69
N ALA A 143 9.22 -1.73 4.89
CA ALA A 143 8.25 -2.82 4.89
C ALA A 143 8.82 -4.07 4.21
N GLU A 144 8.89 -5.17 4.96
CA GLU A 144 9.11 -6.53 4.49
C GLU A 144 7.77 -7.25 4.37
N ILE A 145 7.37 -7.55 3.14
CA ILE A 145 6.05 -8.09 2.81
C ILE A 145 6.17 -9.56 2.40
N THR A 146 5.42 -10.42 3.08
CA THR A 146 5.36 -11.86 2.81
C THR A 146 3.91 -12.34 2.71
N ASN A 147 3.71 -13.49 2.06
CA ASN A 147 2.41 -14.14 1.97
C ASN A 147 2.56 -15.66 2.16
N PRO A 148 1.97 -16.26 3.21
CA PRO A 148 2.06 -17.70 3.45
C PRO A 148 1.52 -18.58 2.32
N TYR A 149 0.56 -18.09 1.53
CA TYR A 149 0.00 -18.79 0.37
C TYR A 149 0.91 -18.73 -0.87
N LEU A 150 1.93 -17.86 -0.85
CA LEU A 150 2.91 -17.70 -1.93
C LEU A 150 4.31 -18.07 -1.42
N ALA A 151 4.50 -19.29 -0.93
CA ALA A 151 5.77 -19.73 -0.33
C ALA A 151 6.99 -19.61 -1.27
N GLN A 152 6.77 -19.58 -2.60
CA GLN A 152 7.83 -19.38 -3.59
C GLN A 152 8.17 -17.91 -3.86
N MET A 153 7.35 -16.97 -3.39
CA MET A 153 7.61 -15.54 -3.50
C MET A 153 8.57 -15.13 -2.39
N PRO A 154 9.77 -14.62 -2.72
CA PRO A 154 10.67 -14.10 -1.70
C PRO A 154 10.04 -12.89 -1.00
N PRO A 155 10.46 -12.57 0.24
CA PRO A 155 10.04 -11.35 0.91
C PRO A 155 10.28 -10.13 0.02
N MET A 156 9.25 -9.30 -0.13
CA MET A 156 9.33 -8.05 -0.89
C MET A 156 9.68 -6.91 0.07
N HIS A 157 10.78 -6.23 -0.20
CA HIS A 157 11.20 -5.07 0.58
C HIS A 157 10.82 -3.79 -0.14
N VAL A 158 10.12 -2.89 0.56
CA VAL A 158 9.77 -1.57 0.02
C VAL A 158 10.03 -0.47 1.06
N PRO A 159 10.47 0.72 0.65
CA PRO A 159 10.76 1.81 1.60
C PRO A 159 9.54 2.24 2.41
N MET A 160 8.36 2.19 1.79
CA MET A 160 7.11 2.64 2.38
C MET A 160 5.92 1.90 1.76
N MET A 161 4.97 1.54 2.60
CA MET A 161 3.65 1.04 2.23
C MET A 161 2.57 1.85 2.96
N LEU A 162 1.54 2.27 2.22
CA LEU A 162 0.32 2.75 2.83
C LEU A 162 -0.53 1.57 3.27
N VAL A 163 -1.03 1.64 4.49
CA VAL A 163 -1.99 0.67 5.03
C VAL A 163 -3.21 1.42 5.57
N LYS A 164 -4.39 0.93 5.22
CA LYS A 164 -5.66 1.41 5.74
C LYS A 164 -5.93 0.72 7.09
N PRO A 165 -5.87 1.46 8.21
CA PRO A 165 -5.90 0.84 9.55
C PRO A 165 -7.23 0.15 9.86
N GLU A 166 -8.36 0.67 9.35
CA GLU A 166 -9.71 0.09 9.55
C GLU A 166 -9.87 -1.33 8.96
N ASN A 167 -8.93 -1.79 8.12
CA ASN A 167 -8.98 -3.10 7.49
C ASN A 167 -7.69 -3.92 7.71
N ALA A 168 -6.86 -3.52 8.66
CA ALA A 168 -5.62 -4.21 9.01
C ALA A 168 -5.54 -4.46 10.52
N ALA A 169 -4.80 -5.49 10.92
CA ALA A 169 -4.47 -5.73 12.33
C ALA A 169 -3.01 -5.37 12.57
N PHE A 170 -2.73 -4.69 13.68
CA PHE A 170 -1.38 -4.32 14.10
C PHE A 170 -1.01 -5.12 15.34
N GLY A 171 0.12 -5.81 15.28
CA GLY A 171 0.74 -6.52 16.40
C GLY A 171 2.05 -5.86 16.78
N LEU A 172 2.25 -5.66 18.09
CA LEU A 172 3.54 -5.30 18.67
C LEU A 172 4.34 -6.59 18.93
N LEU A 173 5.66 -6.48 18.90
CA LEU A 173 6.60 -7.54 19.28
C LEU A 173 7.26 -7.21 20.62
#